data_AF-A0AAV6YF66-F1
#
_entry.id   AF-A0AAV6YF66-F1
#
_cell.length_a   1.000
_cell.length_b   1.000
_cell.length_c   1.000
_cell.angle_alpha   90.00
_cell.angle_beta   90.00
_cell.angle_gamma   90.00
#
_symmetry.space_group_name_H-M   'P 1'
#
loop_
_entity.id
_entity.type
_entity.pdbx_description
1 polymer ?
#
loop_
_entity_poly.entity_id
_entity_poly.type
_entity_poly.pdbx_seq_one_letter_code
_entity_poly.pdbx_strand_id
1 'polypeptide(L)'
;MSRGAANSNCGYQIPIKVSRVEFPHFNGEDLGGWLYKCEQFFEVDETPSATKVKLASVHLEGKALPWHQMYMKERLTREIPNWEEYVKALNDHFGALIYDDPMADLVNLKQLGNIQQYLDRFDEIVNCLDLPNHYALSCFLGGLKSEISVNVRMFRPKSL
;
A
#
# COMPACT_ATOMS: atom_id res chain seq x y z
N MET A 1 38.23 -24.94 40.95
CA MET A 1 37.50 -23.66 40.74
C MET A 1 37.38 -23.46 39.24
N SER A 2 36.24 -23.81 38.64
CA SER A 2 36.06 -23.76 37.19
C SER A 2 34.76 -23.05 36.87
N ARG A 3 34.84 -21.89 36.20
CA ARG A 3 33.71 -21.27 35.50
C ARG A 3 34.22 -20.76 34.16
N GLY A 4 33.98 -21.57 33.12
CA GLY A 4 34.14 -21.19 31.73
C GLY A 4 32.97 -20.30 31.30
N ALA A 5 33.29 -19.34 30.43
CA ALA A 5 32.40 -18.34 29.88
C ALA A 5 31.27 -18.97 29.03
N ALA A 6 30.03 -18.52 29.25
CA ALA A 6 28.92 -18.76 28.33
C ALA A 6 28.83 -17.58 27.36
N ASN A 7 29.36 -17.80 26.16
CA ASN A 7 29.21 -16.93 25.01
C ASN A 7 27.83 -17.19 24.38
N SER A 8 26.84 -16.33 24.67
CA SER A 8 25.50 -16.44 24.08
C SER A 8 25.48 -15.75 22.72
N ASN A 9 25.92 -16.48 21.68
CA ASN A 9 25.76 -16.09 20.30
C ASN A 9 24.29 -16.29 19.88
N CYS A 10 23.44 -15.28 20.08
CA CYS A 10 22.08 -15.28 19.56
C CYS A 10 22.11 -14.94 18.06
N GLY A 11 22.48 -15.93 17.25
CA GLY A 11 22.32 -15.85 15.81
C GLY A 11 20.84 -15.99 15.47
N TYR A 12 20.25 -14.96 14.88
CA TYR A 12 18.96 -15.06 14.22
C TYR A 12 19.07 -16.10 13.09
N GLN A 13 18.63 -17.33 13.34
CA GLN A 13 18.42 -18.29 12.27
C GLN A 13 17.03 -18.06 11.71
N ILE A 14 16.96 -17.30 10.61
CA ILE A 14 15.75 -17.22 9.79
C ILE A 14 15.65 -18.55 9.04
N PRO A 15 14.60 -19.35 9.25
CA PRO A 15 14.38 -20.57 8.48
C PRO A 15 14.18 -20.17 7.02
N ILE A 16 15.07 -20.61 6.13
CA ILE A 16 14.93 -20.40 4.69
C ILE A 16 13.80 -21.32 4.21
N LYS A 17 12.54 -20.84 4.29
CA LYS A 17 11.41 -21.52 3.67
C LYS A 17 11.48 -21.31 2.16
N VAL A 18 11.37 -22.42 1.44
CA VAL A 18 11.57 -22.57 0.00
C VAL A 18 10.36 -22.01 -0.74
N SER A 19 10.39 -20.70 -0.96
CA SER A 19 9.76 -20.01 -2.08
C SER A 19 10.48 -18.67 -2.20
N ARG A 20 11.31 -18.49 -3.22
CA ARG A 20 12.01 -17.22 -3.52
C ARG A 20 10.99 -16.16 -3.98
N VAL A 21 10.01 -15.85 -3.16
CA VAL A 21 9.27 -14.61 -3.32
C VAL A 21 10.27 -13.55 -2.92
N GLU A 22 10.65 -12.69 -3.86
CA GLU A 22 11.52 -11.57 -3.56
C GLU A 22 10.68 -10.47 -2.90
N PHE A 23 11.22 -9.85 -1.86
CA PHE A 23 10.51 -8.75 -1.23
C PHE A 23 10.43 -7.56 -2.19
N PRO A 24 9.26 -6.92 -2.36
CA PRO A 24 9.09 -5.87 -3.36
C PRO A 24 9.89 -4.61 -2.99
N HIS A 25 10.51 -4.00 -4.00
CA HIS A 25 11.24 -2.72 -3.85
C HIS A 25 10.28 -1.53 -4.01
N PHE A 26 10.56 -0.43 -3.31
CA PHE A 26 9.76 0.80 -3.39
C PHE A 26 10.62 2.03 -3.65
N ASN A 27 10.38 2.69 -4.78
CA ASN A 27 11.09 3.90 -5.19
C ASN A 27 10.34 5.21 -4.89
N GLY A 28 9.09 5.12 -4.39
CA GLY A 28 8.17 6.25 -4.18
C GLY A 28 7.00 6.32 -5.16
N GLU A 29 6.91 5.40 -6.13
CA GLU A 29 5.84 5.32 -7.13
C GLU A 29 4.96 4.10 -6.86
N ASP A 30 3.66 4.18 -7.21
CA ASP A 30 2.67 3.10 -7.01
C ASP A 30 2.68 2.51 -5.59
N LEU A 31 2.45 3.38 -4.58
CA LEU A 31 2.41 2.96 -3.18
C LEU A 31 1.37 1.84 -2.96
N GLY A 32 0.21 1.93 -3.60
CA GLY A 32 -0.86 0.93 -3.47
C GLY A 32 -0.43 -0.45 -3.96
N GLY A 33 0.13 -0.53 -5.17
CA GLY A 33 0.63 -1.78 -5.73
C GLY A 33 1.80 -2.36 -4.92
N TRP A 34 2.68 -1.52 -4.38
CA TRP A 34 3.76 -1.97 -3.49
C TRP A 34 3.23 -2.51 -2.15
N LEU A 35 2.31 -1.81 -1.49
CA LEU A 35 1.70 -2.24 -0.23
C LEU A 35 0.98 -3.58 -0.39
N TYR A 36 0.23 -3.76 -1.48
CA TYR A 36 -0.44 -5.02 -1.78
C TYR A 36 0.57 -6.18 -1.86
N LYS A 37 1.67 -6.00 -2.61
CA LYS A 37 2.74 -7.01 -2.72
C LYS A 37 3.40 -7.29 -1.37
N CYS A 38 3.61 -6.27 -0.53
CA CYS A 38 4.14 -6.44 0.82
C CYS A 38 3.21 -7.32 1.68
N GLU A 39 1.90 -7.08 1.68
CA GLU A 39 0.96 -7.90 2.46
C GLU A 39 0.91 -9.34 1.95
N GLN A 40 0.90 -9.55 0.63
CA GLN A 40 0.98 -10.89 0.05
C GLN A 40 2.27 -11.61 0.45
N PHE A 41 3.41 -10.90 0.45
CA PHE A 41 4.68 -11.45 0.95
C PHE A 41 4.56 -11.84 2.42
N PHE A 42 4.06 -10.95 3.28
CA PHE A 42 3.98 -11.19 4.72
C PHE A 42 3.06 -12.36 5.07
N GLU A 43 1.99 -12.55 4.32
CA GLU A 43 1.07 -13.68 4.47
C GLU A 43 1.75 -15.00 4.09
N VAL A 44 2.47 -15.04 2.96
CA VAL A 44 3.16 -16.25 2.48
C VAL A 44 4.38 -16.62 3.32
N ASP A 45 5.18 -15.62 3.74
CA ASP A 45 6.39 -15.80 4.55
C ASP A 45 6.07 -15.95 6.06
N GLU A 46 4.82 -15.74 6.47
CA GLU A 46 4.39 -15.65 7.88
C GLU A 46 5.22 -14.63 8.67
N THR A 47 5.51 -13.47 8.04
CA THR A 47 6.42 -12.48 8.60
C THR A 47 5.85 -11.88 9.90
N PRO A 48 6.59 -11.91 11.02
CA PRO A 48 6.13 -11.32 12.28
C PRO A 48 5.88 -9.81 12.17
N SER A 49 4.83 -9.31 12.83
CA SER A 49 4.45 -7.89 12.80
C SER A 49 5.59 -6.94 13.23
N ALA A 50 6.43 -7.37 14.18
CA ALA A 50 7.57 -6.59 14.68
C ALA A 50 8.73 -6.46 13.67
N THR A 51 8.75 -7.27 12.60
CA THR A 51 9.78 -7.26 11.57
C THR A 51 9.32 -6.68 10.24
N LYS A 52 8.01 -6.51 10.01
CA LYS A 52 7.45 -5.99 8.75
C LYS A 52 8.10 -4.67 8.31
N VAL A 53 8.15 -3.66 9.19
CA VAL A 53 8.73 -2.34 8.88
C VAL A 53 10.23 -2.42 8.63
N LYS A 54 10.96 -3.26 9.37
CA LYS A 54 12.41 -3.47 9.13
C LYS A 54 12.67 -4.08 7.77
N LEU A 55 11.84 -5.05 7.38
CA LEU A 55 11.99 -5.73 6.10
C LEU A 55 11.68 -4.78 4.94
N ALA A 56 10.60 -4.00 5.08
CA ALA A 56 10.23 -2.98 4.12
C ALA A 56 11.28 -1.88 3.97
N SER A 57 11.85 -1.39 5.08
CA SER A 57 12.80 -0.26 5.05
C SER A 57 14.11 -0.59 4.31
N VAL A 58 14.52 -1.86 4.30
CA VAL A 58 15.73 -2.33 3.60
C VAL A 58 15.55 -2.33 2.08
N HIS A 59 14.32 -2.45 1.59
CA HIS A 59 13.99 -2.49 0.16
C HIS A 59 13.46 -1.15 -0.36
N LEU A 60 13.69 -0.07 0.39
CA LEU A 60 13.41 1.29 -0.07
C LEU A 60 14.55 1.80 -0.94
N GLU A 61 14.17 2.43 -2.02
CA GLU A 61 15.07 3.02 -3.00
C GLU A 61 14.52 4.37 -3.48
N GLY A 62 15.25 5.03 -4.39
CA GLY A 62 14.79 6.28 -5.00
C GLY A 62 14.39 7.35 -3.98
N LYS A 63 13.18 7.92 -4.14
CA LYS A 63 12.63 8.98 -3.28
C LYS A 63 12.15 8.46 -1.93
N ALA A 64 11.87 7.16 -1.82
CA ALA A 64 11.38 6.54 -0.58
C ALA A 64 12.45 6.44 0.51
N LEU A 65 13.72 6.22 0.12
CA LEU A 65 14.80 6.07 1.08
C LEU A 65 15.09 7.37 1.88
N PRO A 66 15.27 8.56 1.24
CA PRO A 66 15.43 9.81 1.98
C PRO A 66 14.22 10.15 2.86
N TRP A 67 13.00 9.88 2.38
CA TRP A 67 11.79 10.06 3.18
C TRP A 67 11.84 9.23 4.46
N HIS A 68 12.18 7.95 4.37
CA HIS A 68 12.24 7.07 5.55
C HIS A 68 13.27 7.56 6.57
N GLN A 69 14.43 8.03 6.11
CA GLN A 69 15.46 8.61 6.97
C GLN A 69 14.95 9.84 7.72
N MET A 70 14.23 10.73 7.03
CA MET A 70 13.62 11.92 7.64
C MET A 70 12.54 11.52 8.65
N TYR A 71 11.64 10.63 8.25
CA TYR A 71 10.56 10.11 9.11
C TYR A 71 11.12 9.51 10.40
N MET A 72 12.15 8.66 10.33
CA MET A 72 12.76 8.07 11.53
C MET A 72 13.49 9.09 12.41
N LYS A 73 14.00 10.18 11.84
CA LYS A 73 14.68 11.26 12.59
C LYS A 73 13.71 12.14 13.36
N GLU A 74 12.51 12.37 12.81
CA GLU A 74 11.49 13.24 13.40
C GLU A 74 10.68 12.55 14.50
N ARG A 75 10.74 11.21 14.59
CA ARG A 75 10.07 10.47 15.66
C ARG A 75 10.71 10.74 17.02
N LEU A 76 9.85 10.95 18.01
CA LEU A 76 10.24 11.17 19.41
C LEU A 76 10.94 9.97 20.02
N THR A 77 10.60 8.76 19.58
CA THR A 77 11.24 7.51 19.99
C THR A 77 12.06 6.93 18.83
N ARG A 78 13.19 6.30 19.16
CA ARG A 78 13.99 5.52 18.19
C ARG A 78 13.46 4.10 17.96
N GLU A 79 12.30 3.80 18.53
CA GLU A 79 11.64 2.52 18.31
C GLU A 79 11.11 2.47 16.87
N ILE A 80 10.92 1.28 16.34
CA ILE A 80 10.38 1.11 14.98
C ILE A 80 8.86 1.17 15.10
N PRO A 81 8.16 1.96 14.25
CA PRO A 81 6.71 1.99 14.28
C PRO A 81 6.14 0.59 13.98
N ASN A 82 4.91 0.34 14.41
CA ASN A 82 4.21 -0.83 13.89
C ASN A 82 3.88 -0.61 12.40
N TRP A 83 3.49 -1.69 11.73
CA TRP A 83 3.23 -1.66 10.28
C TRP A 83 2.10 -0.68 9.90
N GLU A 84 1.01 -0.63 10.66
CA GLU A 84 -0.14 0.25 10.38
C GLU A 84 0.24 1.73 10.47
N GLU A 85 0.98 2.12 11.52
CA GLU A 85 1.53 3.47 11.66
C GLU A 85 2.44 3.85 10.49
N TYR A 86 3.25 2.90 10.04
CA TYR A 86 4.18 3.11 8.93
C TYR A 86 3.45 3.27 7.60
N VAL A 87 2.44 2.43 7.33
CA VAL A 87 1.57 2.53 6.16
C VAL A 87 0.81 3.85 6.14
N LYS A 88 0.32 4.32 7.29
CA LYS A 88 -0.32 5.64 7.36
C LYS A 88 0.66 6.75 6.96
N ALA A 89 1.88 6.75 7.51
CA ALA A 89 2.88 7.75 7.18
C ALA A 89 3.32 7.71 5.71
N LEU A 90 3.40 6.51 5.13
CA LEU A 90 3.63 6.33 3.70
C LEU A 90 2.50 6.93 2.86
N ASN A 91 1.24 6.68 3.23
CA ASN A 91 0.08 7.25 2.53
C ASN A 91 0.04 8.78 2.66
N ASP A 92 0.29 9.32 3.84
CA ASP A 92 0.33 10.77 4.06
C ASP A 92 1.40 11.45 3.17
N HIS A 93 2.51 10.77 2.86
CA HIS A 93 3.59 11.33 2.04
C HIS A 93 3.49 11.00 0.55
N PHE A 94 3.25 9.74 0.19
CA PHE A 94 3.25 9.25 -1.20
C PHE A 94 1.85 9.08 -1.78
N GLY A 95 0.82 8.87 -0.95
CA GLY A 95 -0.58 8.84 -1.39
C GLY A 95 -1.07 10.23 -1.81
N ALA A 96 -0.70 11.27 -1.05
CA ALA A 96 -0.99 12.67 -1.38
C ALA A 96 -0.24 13.19 -2.63
N LEU A 97 0.83 12.51 -3.08
CA LEU A 97 1.61 12.94 -4.26
C LEU A 97 0.92 12.62 -5.59
N ILE A 98 -0.12 11.78 -5.60
CA ILE A 98 -0.86 11.43 -6.83
C ILE A 98 -2.18 12.19 -6.93
N TYR A 99 -2.82 12.49 -5.80
CA TYR A 99 -4.11 13.19 -5.70
C TYR A 99 -4.13 14.12 -4.49
N ASP A 100 -4.34 15.42 -4.72
CA ASP A 100 -4.37 16.46 -3.67
C ASP A 100 -5.67 16.34 -2.83
N ASP A 101 -6.77 15.92 -3.48
CA ASP A 101 -8.03 15.52 -2.84
C ASP A 101 -8.62 14.33 -3.64
N PRO A 102 -8.28 13.08 -3.26
CA PRO A 102 -8.73 11.89 -3.98
C PRO A 102 -10.27 11.78 -4.03
N MET A 103 -10.99 12.32 -3.04
CA MET A 103 -12.46 12.29 -3.06
C MET A 103 -13.02 13.27 -4.07
N ALA A 104 -12.47 14.49 -4.14
CA ALA A 104 -12.84 15.45 -5.18
C ALA A 104 -12.49 14.92 -6.58
N ASP A 105 -11.32 14.29 -6.74
CA ASP A 105 -10.90 13.67 -7.99
C ASP A 105 -11.83 12.52 -8.39
N LEU A 106 -12.26 11.68 -7.44
CA LEU A 106 -13.22 10.59 -7.67
C LEU A 106 -14.58 11.12 -8.15
N VAL A 107 -15.10 12.15 -7.49
CA VAL A 107 -16.41 12.74 -7.81
C VAL A 107 -16.38 13.42 -9.19
N ASN A 108 -15.25 14.03 -9.54
CA ASN A 108 -15.06 14.70 -10.81
C ASN A 108 -14.61 13.77 -11.96
N LEU A 109 -14.25 12.51 -11.67
CA LEU A 109 -13.80 11.56 -12.68
C LEU A 109 -14.92 11.26 -13.68
N LYS A 110 -14.66 11.56 -14.96
CA LYS A 110 -15.57 11.28 -16.09
C LYS A 110 -14.89 10.40 -17.13
N GLN A 111 -15.64 9.44 -17.66
CA GLN A 111 -15.23 8.63 -18.80
C GLN A 111 -15.25 9.50 -20.07
N LEU A 112 -14.09 10.06 -20.47
CA LEU A 112 -13.95 10.83 -21.71
C LEU A 112 -13.67 9.92 -22.92
N GLY A 113 -12.82 8.90 -22.73
CA GLY A 113 -12.32 8.02 -23.78
C GLY A 113 -12.81 6.58 -23.65
N ASN A 114 -11.85 5.65 -23.65
CA ASN A 114 -12.07 4.22 -23.45
C ASN A 114 -12.50 3.94 -21.99
N ILE A 115 -13.35 2.93 -21.80
CA ILE A 115 -13.74 2.44 -20.48
C ILE A 115 -12.55 1.88 -19.68
N GLN A 116 -11.57 1.25 -20.34
CA GLN A 116 -10.39 0.71 -19.63
C GLN A 116 -9.60 1.82 -18.94
N GLN A 117 -9.33 2.93 -19.65
CA GLN A 117 -8.63 4.09 -19.08
C GLN A 117 -9.40 4.72 -17.91
N TYR A 118 -10.74 4.68 -17.96
CA TYR A 118 -11.59 5.15 -16.87
C TYR A 118 -11.52 4.22 -15.66
N LEU A 119 -11.54 2.89 -15.88
CA LEU A 119 -11.38 1.88 -14.84
C LEU A 119 -10.03 2.02 -14.15
N ASP A 120 -8.94 2.06 -14.93
CA ASP A 120 -7.58 2.19 -14.40
C ASP A 120 -7.48 3.43 -13.49
N ARG A 121 -8.00 4.58 -13.95
CA ARG A 121 -7.98 5.82 -13.17
C ARG A 121 -8.92 5.80 -11.96
N PHE A 122 -10.04 5.11 -12.07
CA PHE A 122 -10.99 4.94 -10.97
C PHE A 122 -10.37 4.09 -9.85
N ASP A 123 -9.75 2.96 -10.20
CA ASP A 123 -9.10 2.06 -9.25
C ASP A 123 -7.93 2.75 -8.55
N GLU A 124 -7.10 3.51 -9.29
CA GLU A 124 -6.04 4.32 -8.70
C GLU A 124 -6.56 5.28 -7.61
N ILE A 125 -7.67 5.99 -7.88
CA ILE A 125 -8.24 6.96 -6.92
C ILE A 125 -8.88 6.26 -5.72
N VAL A 126 -9.67 5.20 -5.96
CA VAL A 126 -10.37 4.48 -4.89
C VAL A 126 -9.38 3.77 -3.97
N ASN A 127 -8.25 3.29 -4.47
CA ASN A 127 -7.19 2.72 -3.64
C ASN A 127 -6.56 3.73 -2.66
N CYS A 128 -6.71 5.03 -2.90
CA CYS A 128 -6.30 6.08 -1.97
C CYS A 128 -7.39 6.43 -0.92
N LEU A 129 -8.59 5.84 -1.01
CA LEU A 129 -9.74 6.16 -0.18
C LEU A 129 -10.21 4.94 0.61
N ASP A 130 -10.44 5.10 1.91
CA ASP A 130 -11.21 4.13 2.69
C ASP A 130 -12.72 4.35 2.46
N LEU A 131 -13.18 4.04 1.23
CA LEU A 131 -14.55 4.28 0.77
C LEU A 131 -15.36 2.98 0.71
N PRO A 132 -16.52 2.88 1.39
CA PRO A 132 -17.38 1.72 1.27
C PRO A 132 -17.78 1.42 -0.18
N ASN A 133 -17.78 0.13 -0.57
CA ASN A 133 -18.04 -0.33 -1.95
C ASN A 133 -19.29 0.28 -2.60
N HIS A 134 -20.36 0.52 -1.84
CA HIS A 134 -21.60 1.10 -2.37
C HIS A 134 -21.46 2.58 -2.76
N TYR A 135 -20.62 3.34 -2.06
CA TYR A 135 -20.28 4.71 -2.43
C TYR A 135 -19.33 4.73 -3.63
N ALA A 136 -18.31 3.86 -3.65
CA ALA A 136 -17.43 3.71 -4.81
C ALA A 136 -18.23 3.39 -6.08
N LEU A 137 -19.14 2.41 -6.01
CA LEU A 137 -20.03 2.06 -7.12
C LEU A 137 -20.90 3.25 -7.57
N SER A 138 -21.40 4.06 -6.63
CA SER A 138 -22.19 5.24 -6.96
C SER A 138 -21.37 6.28 -7.73
N CYS A 139 -20.12 6.52 -7.33
CA CYS A 139 -19.20 7.39 -8.05
C CYS A 139 -18.85 6.83 -9.44
N PHE A 140 -18.58 5.52 -9.53
CA PHE A 140 -18.30 4.83 -10.79
C PHE A 140 -19.43 5.03 -11.82
N LEU A 141 -20.67 4.73 -11.41
CA LEU A 141 -21.85 4.89 -12.27
C LEU A 141 -22.17 6.35 -12.62
N GLY A 142 -21.70 7.31 -11.80
CA GLY A 142 -21.82 8.74 -12.03
C GLY A 142 -20.77 9.32 -12.98
N GLY A 143 -19.66 8.62 -13.20
CA GLY A 143 -18.60 9.01 -14.11
C GLY A 143 -18.67 8.37 -15.51
N LEU A 144 -19.36 7.24 -15.65
CA LEU A 144 -19.57 6.57 -16.94
C LEU A 144 -20.32 7.45 -17.97
N LYS A 145 -19.99 7.26 -19.26
CA LYS A 145 -20.75 7.85 -20.37
C LYS A 145 -22.22 7.43 -20.30
N SER A 146 -23.13 8.34 -20.64
CA SER A 146 -24.57 8.10 -20.60
C SER A 146 -25.00 6.83 -21.33
N GLU A 147 -24.42 6.55 -22.49
CA GLU A 147 -24.71 5.37 -23.32
C GLU A 147 -24.39 4.03 -22.61
N ILE A 148 -23.34 4.02 -21.79
CA ILE A 148 -22.92 2.83 -21.02
C ILE A 148 -23.61 2.81 -19.65
N SER A 149 -23.70 3.97 -18.99
CA SER A 149 -24.32 4.14 -17.67
C SER A 149 -25.80 3.71 -17.68
N VAL A 150 -26.55 4.02 -18.75
CA VAL A 150 -27.96 3.60 -18.88
C VAL A 150 -28.07 2.07 -18.92
N ASN A 151 -27.25 1.40 -19.72
CA ASN A 151 -27.25 -0.05 -19.83
C ASN A 151 -26.81 -0.71 -18.52
N VAL A 152 -25.74 -0.24 -17.89
CA VAL A 152 -25.25 -0.80 -16.62
C VAL A 152 -26.25 -0.59 -15.49
N ARG A 153 -26.88 0.59 -15.38
CA ARG A 153 -27.92 0.87 -14.37
C ARG A 153 -29.15 -0.02 -14.54
N MET A 154 -29.51 -0.40 -15.76
CA MET A 154 -30.63 -1.32 -16.01
C MET A 154 -30.39 -2.70 -15.39
N PHE A 155 -29.14 -3.16 -15.28
CA PHE A 155 -28.80 -4.44 -14.67
C PHE A 155 -28.69 -4.42 -13.15
N ARG A 156 -28.85 -3.25 -12.49
CA ARG A 156 -28.76 -3.07 -11.03
C ARG A 156 -27.54 -3.78 -10.42
N PRO A 157 -26.31 -3.42 -10.83
CA PRO A 157 -25.11 -4.00 -10.24
C PRO A 157 -25.12 -3.80 -8.73
N LYS A 158 -24.77 -4.87 -8.00
CA LYS A 158 -24.71 -4.88 -6.53
C LYS A 158 -23.28 -4.68 -6.01
N SER A 159 -22.31 -4.75 -6.90
CA SER A 159 -20.89 -4.58 -6.64
C SER A 159 -20.21 -4.02 -7.89
N LEU A 160 -18.99 -3.53 -7.69
CA LEU A 160 -18.00 -3.39 -8.76
C LEU A 160 -17.64 -4.78 -9.31
#